data_AF-A9PI75-F1
#
_entry.id   AF-A9PI75-F1
#
_cell.length_a   1.000
_cell.length_b   1.000
_cell.length_c   1.000
_cell.angle_alpha   90.00
_cell.angle_beta   90.00
_cell.angle_gamma   90.00
#
_symmetry.space_group_name_H-M   'P 1'
#
loop_
_entity.id
_entity.type
_entity.pdbx_description
1 polymer ?
#
loop_
_entity_poly.entity_id
_entity_poly.type
_entity_poly.pdbx_seq_one_letter_code
_entity_poly.pdbx_strand_id
1 'polypeptide(L)'
;MEEIRRAAGAYYQHLPENNKELAKKTFAAMDKNGDGKINRDEYVEYLKKDNNTVLTLPSLFTALDKDGNGSLDFNEAIVLYYIMQSGRAIICQSCKTFLAGAYFSCSECFFNDSVSSYEICCECYGGKKFTHHDGAIFCDNYTLLCRSRSATQAAPIQKRTKVLNILKKGLQVAGITSSDLEGISTDIGDGIGDGEGSSKSNCSIM
;
A
#
# COMPACT_ATOMS: atom_id res chain seq x y z
N MET A 1 -1.96 -6.09 14.10
CA MET A 1 -1.55 -7.14 13.15
C MET A 1 -2.70 -7.96 12.58
N GLU A 2 -3.70 -8.38 13.38
CA GLU A 2 -4.77 -9.25 12.88
C GLU A 2 -5.49 -8.73 11.63
N GLU A 3 -5.78 -7.43 11.54
CA GLU A 3 -6.38 -6.84 10.34
C GLU A 3 -5.48 -6.98 9.10
N ILE A 4 -4.16 -6.78 9.27
CA ILE A 4 -3.18 -6.98 8.20
C ILE A 4 -3.11 -8.46 7.81
N ARG A 5 -3.16 -9.40 8.77
CA ARG A 5 -3.18 -10.84 8.46
C ARG A 5 -4.40 -11.23 7.64
N ARG A 6 -5.59 -10.74 8.01
CA ARG A 6 -6.82 -10.95 7.24
C ARG A 6 -6.71 -10.36 5.83
N ALA A 7 -6.21 -9.14 5.72
CA ALA A 7 -6.01 -8.47 4.43
C ALA A 7 -4.99 -9.22 3.56
N ALA A 8 -3.88 -9.69 4.13
CA ALA A 8 -2.85 -10.45 3.42
C ALA A 8 -3.38 -11.79 2.91
N GLY A 9 -4.14 -12.51 3.74
CA GLY A 9 -4.80 -13.76 3.33
C GLY A 9 -5.77 -13.55 2.18
N ALA A 10 -6.64 -12.54 2.29
CA ALA A 10 -7.60 -12.20 1.22
C ALA A 10 -6.89 -11.75 -0.06
N TYR A 11 -5.84 -10.93 0.06
CA TYR A 11 -5.00 -10.49 -1.05
C TYR A 11 -4.37 -11.68 -1.76
N TYR A 12 -3.69 -12.57 -1.01
CA TYR A 12 -3.03 -13.75 -1.56
C TYR A 12 -4.01 -14.69 -2.27
N GLN A 13 -5.20 -14.90 -1.72
CA GLN A 13 -6.24 -15.75 -2.35
C GLN A 13 -6.62 -15.26 -3.75
N HIS A 14 -6.68 -13.95 -3.95
CA HIS A 14 -7.08 -13.30 -5.21
C HIS A 14 -5.91 -12.92 -6.11
N LEU A 15 -4.68 -13.26 -5.72
CA LEU A 15 -3.53 -13.09 -6.61
C LEU A 15 -3.69 -13.98 -7.85
N PRO A 16 -3.32 -13.47 -9.04
CA PRO A 16 -3.05 -14.30 -10.21
C PRO A 16 -2.07 -15.43 -9.88
N GLU A 17 -2.17 -16.58 -10.54
CA GLU A 17 -1.38 -17.76 -10.19
C GLU A 17 0.13 -17.51 -10.32
N ASN A 18 0.56 -16.76 -11.34
CA ASN A 18 1.95 -16.34 -11.51
C ASN A 18 2.46 -15.49 -10.32
N ASN A 19 1.60 -14.68 -9.70
CA ASN A 19 1.96 -13.91 -8.50
C ASN A 19 1.99 -14.80 -7.24
N LYS A 20 1.14 -15.83 -7.14
CA LYS A 20 1.23 -16.84 -6.07
C LYS A 20 2.53 -17.65 -6.19
N GLU A 21 2.90 -18.04 -7.41
CA GLU A 21 4.19 -18.68 -7.68
C GLU A 21 5.37 -17.77 -7.31
N LEU A 22 5.28 -16.46 -7.61
CA LEU A 22 6.30 -15.51 -7.19
C LEU A 22 6.43 -15.45 -5.66
N ALA A 23 5.31 -15.39 -4.93
CA ALA A 23 5.33 -15.43 -3.47
C ALA A 23 5.98 -16.72 -2.92
N LYS A 24 5.67 -17.88 -3.50
CA LYS A 24 6.31 -19.17 -3.14
C LYS A 24 7.81 -19.15 -3.44
N LYS A 25 8.22 -18.59 -4.57
CA LYS A 25 9.64 -18.44 -4.95
C LYS A 25 10.37 -17.49 -4.00
N THR A 26 9.75 -16.38 -3.61
CA THR A 26 10.30 -15.46 -2.61
C THR A 26 10.48 -16.16 -1.26
N PHE A 27 9.50 -16.93 -0.81
CA PHE A 27 9.61 -17.73 0.41
C PHE A 27 10.79 -18.71 0.36
N ALA A 28 10.87 -19.51 -0.71
CA ALA A 28 11.97 -20.46 -0.90
C ALA A 28 13.34 -19.79 -1.06
N ALA A 29 13.39 -18.52 -1.49
CA ALA A 29 14.63 -17.75 -1.56
C ALA A 29 15.04 -17.16 -0.20
N MET A 30 14.09 -16.99 0.73
CA MET A 30 14.35 -16.58 2.12
C MET A 30 14.77 -17.79 2.97
N ASP A 31 14.05 -18.91 2.86
CA ASP A 31 14.36 -20.19 3.53
C ASP A 31 15.62 -20.83 2.89
N LYS A 32 16.79 -20.49 3.44
CA LYS A 32 18.09 -20.82 2.86
C LYS A 32 18.50 -22.24 3.18
N ASN A 33 18.12 -22.74 4.35
CA ASN A 33 18.43 -24.10 4.78
C ASN A 33 17.40 -25.14 4.27
N GLY A 34 16.24 -24.70 3.77
CA GLY A 34 15.20 -25.54 3.18
C GLY A 34 14.39 -26.32 4.22
N ASP A 35 14.30 -25.84 5.46
CA ASP A 35 13.57 -26.51 6.55
C ASP A 35 12.06 -26.19 6.57
N GLY A 36 11.59 -25.38 5.61
CA GLY A 36 10.19 -25.04 5.40
C GLY A 36 9.71 -23.86 6.25
N LYS A 37 10.62 -23.15 6.92
CA LYS A 37 10.35 -21.97 7.75
C LYS A 37 11.48 -20.96 7.59
N ILE A 38 11.20 -19.70 7.87
CA ILE A 38 12.20 -18.63 7.79
C ILE A 38 12.60 -18.24 9.20
N ASN A 39 13.83 -18.54 9.60
CA ASN A 39 14.33 -18.07 10.89
C ASN A 39 14.73 -16.58 10.82
N ARG A 40 15.03 -15.99 11.98
CA ARG A 40 15.35 -14.56 12.08
C ARG A 40 16.58 -14.14 11.29
N ASP A 41 17.60 -14.99 11.22
CA ASP A 41 18.84 -14.65 10.50
C ASP A 41 18.61 -14.67 8.99
N GLU A 42 17.90 -15.67 8.49
CA GLU A 42 17.46 -15.78 7.09
C GLU A 42 16.60 -14.57 6.67
N TYR A 43 15.64 -14.19 7.53
CA TYR A 43 14.80 -13.01 7.34
C TYR A 43 15.63 -11.72 7.19
N VAL A 44 16.57 -11.47 8.10
CA VAL A 44 17.39 -10.26 8.08
C VAL A 44 18.39 -10.28 6.90
N GLU A 45 19.00 -11.42 6.62
CA GLU A 45 19.93 -11.59 5.50
C GLU A 45 19.24 -11.25 4.18
N TYR A 46 18.06 -11.84 3.94
CA TYR A 46 17.30 -11.60 2.71
C TYR A 46 16.88 -10.13 2.57
N LEU A 47 16.27 -9.55 3.61
CA LEU A 47 15.77 -8.17 3.54
C LEU A 47 16.87 -7.14 3.33
N LYS A 48 18.07 -7.37 3.89
CA LYS A 48 19.23 -6.52 3.62
C LYS A 48 19.68 -6.62 2.17
N LYS A 49 19.72 -7.83 1.61
CA LYS A 49 20.08 -8.07 0.22
C LYS A 49 19.09 -7.43 -0.76
N ASP A 50 17.82 -7.41 -0.40
CA ASP A 50 16.73 -6.83 -1.19
C ASP A 50 16.53 -5.32 -0.95
N ASN A 51 17.45 -4.66 -0.23
CA ASN A 51 17.39 -3.24 0.16
C ASN A 51 16.15 -2.85 0.99
N ASN A 52 15.45 -3.81 1.57
CA ASN A 52 14.26 -3.64 2.40
C ASN A 52 14.60 -3.52 3.90
N THR A 53 15.64 -2.73 4.21
CA THR A 53 16.19 -2.62 5.58
C THR A 53 15.20 -2.08 6.61
N VAL A 54 14.20 -1.29 6.18
CA VAL A 54 13.11 -0.79 7.04
C VAL A 54 12.31 -1.91 7.70
N LEU A 55 12.25 -3.09 7.07
CA LEU A 55 11.53 -4.25 7.58
C LEU A 55 12.35 -5.06 8.59
N THR A 56 13.65 -4.81 8.74
CA THR A 56 14.53 -5.59 9.66
C THR A 56 14.29 -5.31 11.16
N LEU A 57 13.26 -4.54 11.49
CA LEU A 57 12.88 -4.22 12.87
C LEU A 57 12.56 -5.50 13.66
N PRO A 58 13.20 -5.74 14.83
CA PRO A 58 12.92 -6.91 15.65
C PRO A 58 11.44 -7.05 16.02
N SER A 59 10.79 -5.92 16.32
CA SER A 59 9.37 -5.87 16.65
C SER A 59 8.47 -6.31 15.51
N LEU A 60 8.90 -6.12 14.25
CA LEU A 60 8.11 -6.55 13.09
C LEU A 60 8.20 -8.08 12.91
N PHE A 61 9.38 -8.66 13.07
CA PHE A 61 9.53 -10.12 13.05
C PHE A 61 8.65 -10.79 14.11
N THR A 62 8.74 -10.32 15.36
CA THR A 62 7.87 -10.80 16.46
C THR A 62 6.39 -10.58 16.18
N ALA A 63 6.02 -9.51 15.45
CA ALA A 63 4.64 -9.25 15.08
C ALA A 63 4.14 -10.14 13.92
N LEU A 64 5.05 -10.70 13.11
CA LEU A 64 4.78 -11.62 12.01
C LEU A 64 4.70 -13.07 12.49
N ASP A 65 5.60 -13.47 13.39
CA ASP A 65 5.62 -14.75 14.10
C ASP A 65 4.43 -14.82 15.06
N LYS A 66 3.33 -15.44 14.59
CA LYS A 66 2.03 -15.45 15.27
C LYS A 66 2.02 -16.45 16.42
N ASP A 67 2.61 -17.61 16.19
CA ASP A 67 2.63 -18.70 17.17
C ASP A 67 3.80 -18.58 18.16
N GLY A 68 4.76 -17.69 17.89
CA GLY A 68 5.89 -17.40 18.77
C GLY A 68 6.96 -18.48 18.73
N ASN A 69 7.03 -19.27 17.66
CA ASN A 69 7.97 -20.38 17.55
C ASN A 69 9.39 -19.94 17.15
N GLY A 70 9.61 -18.65 16.89
CA GLY A 70 10.90 -18.06 16.52
C GLY A 70 11.23 -18.14 15.02
N SER A 71 10.27 -18.52 14.19
CA SER A 71 10.39 -18.64 12.74
C SER A 71 9.07 -18.27 12.05
N LEU A 72 9.12 -18.01 10.75
CA LEU A 72 7.92 -17.73 9.96
C LEU A 72 7.60 -18.92 9.06
N ASP A 73 6.42 -19.51 9.26
CA ASP A 73 5.88 -20.47 8.29
C ASP A 73 5.42 -19.76 7.00
N PHE A 74 4.98 -20.53 6.00
CA PHE A 74 4.51 -19.94 4.74
C PHE A 74 3.30 -19.00 4.92
N ASN A 75 2.37 -19.32 5.84
CA ASN A 75 1.19 -18.50 6.08
C ASN A 75 1.55 -17.15 6.74
N GLU A 76 2.53 -17.16 7.64
CA GLU A 76 3.07 -15.95 8.26
C GLU A 76 3.91 -15.14 7.26
N ALA A 77 4.67 -15.82 6.40
CA ALA A 77 5.44 -15.17 5.34
C ALA A 77 4.56 -14.53 4.25
N ILE A 78 3.32 -15.00 4.02
CA ILE A 78 2.35 -14.29 3.17
C ILE A 78 2.08 -12.88 3.70
N VAL A 79 2.09 -12.68 5.02
CA VAL A 79 1.89 -11.37 5.63
C VAL A 79 3.08 -10.45 5.34
N LEU A 80 4.30 -10.98 5.42
CA LEU A 80 5.52 -10.25 5.03
C LEU A 80 5.48 -9.88 3.54
N TYR A 81 5.17 -10.85 2.67
CA TYR A 81 5.05 -10.63 1.24
C TYR A 81 4.03 -9.52 0.95
N TYR A 82 2.86 -9.56 1.58
CA TYR A 82 1.85 -8.51 1.46
C TYR A 82 2.38 -7.13 1.88
N ILE A 83 3.09 -7.04 3.00
CA ILE A 83 3.67 -5.77 3.47
C ILE A 83 4.68 -5.20 2.45
N MET A 84 5.53 -6.06 1.88
CA MET A 84 6.52 -5.68 0.87
C MET A 84 5.85 -5.19 -0.43
N GLN A 85 4.83 -5.90 -0.92
CA GLN A 85 4.19 -5.56 -2.20
C GLN A 85 3.24 -4.36 -2.12
N SER A 86 2.66 -4.09 -0.96
CA SER A 86 1.61 -3.06 -0.81
C SER A 86 2.14 -1.69 -0.37
N GLY A 87 3.45 -1.53 -0.18
CA GLY A 87 4.02 -0.30 0.38
C GLY A 87 3.63 -0.04 1.84
N ARG A 88 3.15 -1.07 2.55
CA ARG A 88 2.76 -0.99 3.98
C ARG A 88 3.95 -0.97 4.93
N ALA A 89 5.18 -0.99 4.43
CA ALA A 89 6.43 -0.92 5.18
C ALA A 89 6.68 0.47 5.78
N ILE A 90 5.73 0.99 6.54
CA ILE A 90 5.72 2.35 7.08
C ILE A 90 6.08 2.32 8.56
N ILE A 91 7.01 3.19 8.96
CA ILE A 91 7.49 3.31 10.32
C ILE A 91 7.24 4.71 10.87
N CYS A 92 6.96 4.80 12.17
CA CYS A 92 6.83 6.07 12.86
C CYS A 92 8.18 6.82 12.81
N GLN A 93 8.19 8.06 12.31
CA GLN A 93 9.41 8.85 12.24
C GLN A 93 9.97 9.24 13.61
N SER A 94 9.14 9.23 14.67
CA SER A 94 9.57 9.48 16.03
C SER A 94 10.08 8.21 16.73
N CYS A 95 9.19 7.26 17.07
CA CYS A 95 9.55 6.09 17.87
C CYS A 95 10.03 4.87 17.07
N LYS A 96 10.08 4.96 15.74
CA LYS A 96 10.53 3.89 14.82
C LYS A 96 9.72 2.60 14.87
N THR A 97 8.53 2.62 15.49
CA THR A 97 7.61 1.47 15.47
C THR A 97 6.97 1.30 14.09
N PHE A 98 6.65 0.06 13.73
CA PHE A 98 5.86 -0.28 12.55
C PHE A 98 4.42 0.22 12.70
N LEU A 99 3.89 0.88 11.67
CA LEU A 99 2.55 1.48 11.67
C LEU A 99 1.51 0.48 11.14
N ALA A 100 1.05 -0.42 12.02
CA ALA A 100 0.15 -1.50 11.65
C ALA A 100 -1.33 -1.11 11.50
N GLY A 101 -1.72 0.10 11.94
CA GLY A 101 -3.09 0.56 11.99
C GLY A 101 -3.22 2.01 11.56
N ALA A 102 -4.14 2.77 12.15
CA ALA A 102 -4.23 4.21 11.91
C ALA A 102 -2.91 4.91 12.27
N TYR A 103 -2.49 5.82 11.40
CA TYR A 103 -1.33 6.69 11.61
C TYR A 103 -1.58 8.04 10.97
N PHE A 104 -0.79 9.05 11.37
CA PHE A 104 -0.89 10.40 10.87
C PHE A 104 0.25 10.70 9.89
N SER A 105 -0.08 11.30 8.76
CA SER A 105 0.86 11.80 7.77
C SER A 105 0.77 13.31 7.67
N CYS A 106 1.92 13.98 7.58
CA CYS A 106 1.99 15.39 7.22
C CYS A 106 1.50 15.56 5.77
N SER A 107 0.45 16.35 5.57
CA SER A 107 -0.20 16.53 4.27
C SER A 107 0.71 17.26 3.29
N GLU A 108 1.47 18.23 3.78
CA GLU A 108 2.43 19.02 3.00
C GLU A 108 3.60 18.16 2.52
N CYS A 109 4.10 17.25 3.38
CA CYS A 109 5.11 16.28 2.96
C CYS A 109 4.56 15.20 2.03
N PHE A 110 3.27 14.88 2.11
CA PHE A 110 2.67 13.86 1.24
C PHE A 110 2.49 14.35 -0.21
N PHE A 111 2.24 15.64 -0.40
CA PHE A 111 2.00 16.23 -1.73
C PHE A 111 3.19 16.99 -2.32
N ASN A 112 4.37 16.91 -1.71
CA ASN A 112 5.58 17.51 -2.27
C ASN A 112 6.29 16.55 -3.24
N ASP A 113 7.30 17.05 -3.96
CA ASP A 113 8.13 16.24 -4.86
C ASP A 113 9.20 15.40 -4.12
N SER A 114 9.14 15.32 -2.78
CA SER A 114 10.05 14.48 -1.99
C SER A 114 9.69 13.01 -2.17
N VAL A 115 10.72 12.17 -2.18
CA VAL A 115 10.55 10.71 -2.12
C VAL A 115 10.08 10.22 -0.74
N SER A 116 10.15 11.07 0.29
CA SER A 116 9.76 10.75 1.66
C SER A 116 8.70 11.69 2.17
N SER A 117 7.62 11.10 2.66
CA SER A 117 6.62 11.73 3.51
C SER A 117 6.99 11.60 5.00
N TYR A 118 6.15 12.13 5.90
CA TYR A 118 6.41 12.13 7.35
C TYR A 118 5.24 11.49 8.12
N GLU A 119 5.41 10.22 8.47
CA GLU A 119 4.40 9.39 9.15
C GLU A 119 4.73 9.23 10.63
N ILE A 120 3.70 9.35 11.48
CA ILE A 120 3.84 9.12 12.91
C ILE A 120 2.67 8.31 13.48
N CYS A 121 2.93 7.51 14.50
CA CYS A 121 1.89 6.72 15.16
C CYS A 121 0.95 7.60 15.99
N CYS A 122 -0.26 7.10 16.28
CA CYS A 122 -1.25 7.77 17.12
C CYS A 122 -0.70 8.21 18.48
N GLU A 123 0.15 7.40 19.11
CA GLU A 123 0.74 7.73 20.41
C GLU A 123 1.72 8.90 20.34
N CYS A 124 2.56 8.94 19.31
CA CYS A 124 3.49 10.05 19.10
C CYS A 124 2.75 11.34 18.73
N TYR A 125 1.69 11.23 17.91
CA TYR A 125 0.86 12.38 17.55
C TYR A 125 0.08 12.93 18.74
N GLY A 126 -0.71 12.09 19.41
CA GLY A 126 -1.51 12.49 20.56
C GLY A 126 -0.66 12.98 21.74
N GLY A 127 0.52 12.39 21.92
CA GLY A 127 1.49 12.81 22.94
C GLY A 127 2.41 13.96 22.53
N LYS A 128 2.29 14.50 21.31
CA LYS A 128 3.18 15.53 20.74
C LYS A 128 4.68 15.18 20.85
N LYS A 129 5.02 13.89 20.71
CA LYS A 129 6.39 13.36 20.82
C LYS A 129 7.10 13.39 19.47
N PHE A 130 7.15 14.55 18.82
CA PHE A 130 7.81 14.72 17.53
C PHE A 130 8.18 16.18 17.31
N THR A 131 9.16 16.43 16.44
CA THR A 131 9.51 17.77 15.97
C THR A 131 9.44 17.75 14.46
N HIS A 132 8.66 18.65 13.90
CA HIS A 132 8.43 18.79 12.47
C HIS A 132 8.26 20.28 12.14
N HIS A 133 8.15 20.65 10.86
CA HIS A 133 8.03 22.06 10.49
C HIS A 133 6.77 22.71 11.07
N ASP A 134 6.86 24.00 11.36
CA ASP A 134 5.76 24.76 11.94
C ASP A 134 4.54 24.81 11.00
N GLY A 135 3.36 24.80 11.60
CA GLY A 135 2.09 24.87 10.87
C GLY A 135 1.69 23.61 10.10
N ALA A 136 2.45 22.51 10.22
CA ALA A 136 2.15 21.26 9.53
C ALA A 136 0.74 20.72 9.84
N ILE A 137 0.01 20.33 8.80
CA ILE A 137 -1.31 19.73 8.91
C ILE A 137 -1.16 18.21 8.80
N PHE A 138 -1.56 17.51 9.85
CA PHE A 138 -1.59 16.06 9.87
C PHE A 138 -2.99 15.53 9.58
N CYS A 139 -3.06 14.51 8.72
CA CYS A 139 -4.27 13.74 8.46
C CYS A 139 -3.98 12.28 8.78
N ASP A 140 -4.95 11.56 9.35
CA ASP A 140 -4.81 10.11 9.39
C ASP A 140 -4.82 9.53 7.97
N ASN A 141 -4.27 8.34 7.82
CA ASN A 141 -4.10 7.67 6.53
C ASN A 141 -5.41 7.46 5.76
N TYR A 142 -6.55 7.25 6.44
CA TYR A 142 -7.85 7.12 5.77
C TYR A 142 -8.39 8.49 5.34
N THR A 143 -8.34 9.49 6.22
CA THR A 143 -8.72 10.86 5.89
C THR A 143 -7.91 11.42 4.71
N LEU A 144 -6.59 11.20 4.70
CA LEU A 144 -5.71 11.67 3.63
C LEU A 144 -6.05 11.01 2.29
N LEU A 145 -6.29 9.70 2.28
CA LEU A 145 -6.74 8.96 1.10
C LEU A 145 -8.06 9.52 0.56
N CYS A 146 -9.07 9.69 1.43
CA CYS A 146 -10.38 10.20 1.03
C CYS A 146 -10.29 11.63 0.49
N ARG A 147 -9.58 12.52 1.18
CA ARG A 147 -9.38 13.91 0.74
C ARG A 147 -8.64 13.99 -0.60
N SER A 148 -7.62 13.15 -0.80
CA SER A 148 -6.89 13.08 -2.08
C SER A 148 -7.82 12.71 -3.24
N ARG A 149 -8.68 11.72 -3.01
CA ARG A 149 -9.69 11.29 -4.00
C ARG A 149 -10.71 12.39 -4.27
N SER A 150 -11.27 13.00 -3.22
CA SER A 150 -12.27 14.07 -3.34
C SER A 150 -11.70 15.30 -4.06
N ALA A 151 -10.46 15.70 -3.76
CA ALA A 151 -9.79 16.80 -4.44
C ALA A 151 -9.63 16.51 -5.94
N THR A 152 -9.24 15.29 -6.30
CA THR A 152 -9.14 14.86 -7.70
C THR A 152 -10.51 14.90 -8.40
N GLN A 153 -11.58 14.49 -7.72
CA GLN A 153 -12.93 14.50 -8.25
C GLN A 153 -13.54 15.90 -8.36
N ALA A 154 -13.13 16.84 -7.52
CA ALA A 154 -13.57 18.24 -7.61
C ALA A 154 -12.87 19.02 -8.74
N ALA A 155 -11.72 18.53 -9.23
CA ALA A 155 -10.97 19.20 -10.28
C ALA A 155 -11.72 19.22 -11.63
N PRO A 156 -11.48 20.24 -12.48
CA PRO A 156 -12.01 20.27 -13.85
C PRO A 156 -11.70 19.00 -14.63
N ILE A 157 -12.62 18.57 -15.50
CA ILE A 157 -12.56 17.27 -16.21
C ILE A 157 -11.20 17.05 -16.89
N GLN A 158 -10.68 18.05 -17.61
CA GLN A 158 -9.41 17.95 -18.32
C GLN A 158 -8.22 17.66 -17.37
N LYS A 159 -8.16 18.35 -16.23
CA LYS A 159 -7.12 18.14 -15.20
C LYS A 159 -7.29 16.78 -14.52
N ARG A 160 -8.53 16.42 -14.20
CA ARG A 160 -8.88 15.12 -13.59
C ARG A 160 -8.46 13.95 -14.48
N THR A 161 -8.81 13.97 -15.77
CA THR A 161 -8.44 12.93 -16.73
C THR A 161 -6.93 12.77 -16.82
N LYS A 162 -6.19 13.88 -16.86
CA LYS A 162 -4.72 13.84 -16.87
C LYS A 162 -4.16 13.15 -15.62
N VAL A 163 -4.60 13.54 -14.42
CA VAL A 163 -4.15 12.96 -13.15
C VAL A 163 -4.51 11.47 -13.07
N LEU A 164 -5.77 11.11 -13.39
CA LEU A 164 -6.21 9.72 -13.34
C LEU A 164 -5.45 8.82 -14.33
N ASN A 165 -5.09 9.33 -15.51
CA ASN A 165 -4.28 8.58 -16.47
C ASN A 165 -2.85 8.34 -15.95
N ILE A 166 -2.24 9.33 -15.29
CA ILE A 166 -0.92 9.18 -14.66
C ILE A 166 -0.99 8.11 -13.57
N LEU A 167 -1.99 8.22 -12.68
CA LEU A 167 -2.19 7.25 -11.60
C LEU A 167 -2.45 5.84 -12.15
N LYS A 168 -3.34 5.69 -13.15
CA LYS A 168 -3.64 4.39 -13.78
C LYS A 168 -2.37 3.76 -14.36
N LYS A 169 -1.55 4.50 -15.10
CA LYS A 169 -0.28 4.00 -15.63
C LYS A 169 0.67 3.55 -14.52
N GLY A 170 0.84 4.37 -13.47
CA GLY A 170 1.69 4.01 -12.34
C GLY A 170 1.19 2.75 -11.61
N LEU A 171 -0.11 2.65 -11.39
CA LEU A 171 -0.74 1.48 -10.75
C LEU A 171 -0.66 0.21 -11.61
N GLN A 172 -0.70 0.33 -12.93
CA GLN A 172 -0.44 -0.79 -13.85
C GLN A 172 1.00 -1.30 -13.74
N VAL A 173 1.99 -0.38 -13.72
CA VAL A 173 3.40 -0.73 -13.51
C VAL A 173 3.60 -1.42 -12.15
N ALA A 174 2.86 -0.99 -11.12
CA ALA A 174 2.87 -1.62 -9.80
C ALA A 174 2.01 -2.90 -9.71
N GLY A 175 1.36 -3.35 -10.78
CA GLY A 175 0.51 -4.55 -10.80
C GLY A 175 -0.79 -4.44 -9.98
N ILE A 176 -1.22 -3.21 -9.65
CA ILE A 176 -2.41 -2.94 -8.82
C ILE A 176 -3.69 -2.88 -9.67
N THR A 177 -3.59 -2.48 -10.93
CA THR A 177 -4.71 -2.47 -11.88
C THR A 177 -4.37 -3.32 -13.10
N SER A 178 -5.35 -4.04 -13.66
CA SER A 178 -5.15 -4.77 -14.90
C SER A 178 -4.77 -3.83 -16.06
N SER A 179 -3.94 -4.33 -16.97
CA SER A 179 -4.00 -3.91 -18.36
C SER A 179 -5.35 -4.38 -18.89
N ASP A 180 -6.37 -3.51 -18.87
CA ASP A 180 -7.29 -3.34 -20.00
C ASP A 180 -8.39 -2.32 -19.68
N LEU A 181 -8.46 -1.32 -20.56
CA LEU A 181 -9.67 -0.76 -21.17
C LEU A 181 -9.13 0.10 -22.32
N GLU A 182 -8.61 -0.54 -23.37
CA GLU A 182 -8.69 0.02 -24.70
C GLU A 182 -10.19 0.11 -25.03
N GLY A 183 -10.74 1.31 -24.87
CA GLY A 183 -12.19 1.50 -24.87
C GLY A 183 -12.62 2.89 -24.43
N ILE A 184 -11.87 3.92 -24.83
CA ILE A 184 -12.47 5.24 -25.03
C ILE A 184 -12.15 5.56 -26.48
N SER A 185 -13.10 5.22 -27.37
CA SER A 185 -13.13 5.77 -28.71
C SER A 185 -13.04 7.29 -28.57
N THR A 186 -11.99 7.87 -29.14
CA THR A 186 -11.96 9.30 -29.46
C THR A 186 -12.45 9.48 -30.89
N ASP A 187 -13.72 9.14 -31.15
CA ASP A 187 -14.44 9.74 -32.26
C ASP A 187 -15.08 11.04 -31.74
N ILE A 188 -14.30 12.12 -31.84
CA ILE A 188 -14.88 13.48 -31.88
C ILE A 188 -15.13 13.75 -33.36
N GLY A 189 -16.36 13.49 -33.79
CA GLY A 189 -16.91 13.85 -35.09
C GLY A 189 -18.33 14.36 -34.90
N ASP A 190 -18.47 15.69 -35.01
CA ASP A 190 -19.65 16.53 -34.85
C ASP A 190 -21.02 15.95 -35.26
N GLY A 191 -22.01 16.11 -34.39
CA GLY A 191 -23.42 15.84 -34.71
C GLY A 191 -24.38 16.24 -33.59
N ILE A 192 -25.03 17.38 -33.76
CA ILE A 192 -26.18 17.85 -32.95
C ILE A 192 -27.35 16.88 -33.18
N GLY A 193 -28.00 16.42 -32.10
CA GLY A 193 -29.27 15.69 -32.18
C GLY A 193 -29.77 15.18 -30.83
N ASP A 194 -30.90 15.73 -30.38
CA ASP A 194 -31.62 15.36 -29.15
C ASP A 194 -32.05 13.88 -29.13
N GLY A 195 -32.01 13.25 -27.96
CA GLY A 195 -32.56 11.91 -27.76
C GLY A 195 -32.37 11.38 -26.33
N GLU A 196 -33.47 11.19 -25.62
CA GLU A 196 -33.53 10.57 -24.30
C GLU A 196 -32.96 9.14 -24.30
N GLY A 197 -32.16 8.81 -23.28
CA GLY A 197 -31.59 7.47 -23.10
C GLY A 197 -31.09 7.28 -21.67
N SER A 198 -32.01 6.92 -20.77
CA SER A 198 -31.70 6.50 -19.41
C SER A 198 -30.85 5.23 -19.40
N SER A 199 -29.62 5.33 -18.89
CA SER A 199 -28.93 4.19 -18.26
C SER A 199 -28.11 4.67 -17.08
N LYS A 200 -28.72 4.62 -15.89
CA LYS A 200 -28.03 4.81 -14.61
C LYS A 200 -27.32 3.50 -14.26
N SER A 201 -25.99 3.46 -14.41
CA SER A 201 -25.17 2.53 -13.64
C SER A 201 -24.91 3.13 -12.26
N ASN A 202 -25.75 2.75 -11.29
CA ASN A 202 -25.54 3.06 -9.88
C ASN A 202 -24.38 2.20 -9.34
N CYS A 203 -23.21 2.79 -9.13
CA CYS A 203 -22.28 2.29 -8.13
C CYS A 203 -22.51 3.11 -6.85
N SER A 204 -23.49 2.66 -6.06
CA SER A 204 -23.74 3.20 -4.73
C SER A 204 -22.65 2.69 -3.79
N ILE A 205 -21.85 3.59 -3.24
CA ILE A 205 -21.01 3.33 -2.08
C ILE A 205 -21.87 3.68 -0.86
N MET A 206 -22.21 2.68 -0.06
CA MET A 206 -22.61 2.87 1.34
C MET A 206 -21.35 2.93 2.21
#